data_AF-A0A7K4CD39-F1
#
_entry.id   AF-A0A7K4CD39-F1
#
_cell.length_a   1.000
_cell.length_b   1.000
_cell.length_c   1.000
_cell.angle_alpha   90.00
_cell.angle_beta   90.00
_cell.angle_gamma   90.00
#
_symmetry.space_group_name_H-M   'P 1'
#
loop_
_entity.id
_entity.type
_entity.pdbx_description
1 polymer ?
#
loop_
_entity_poly.entity_id
_entity_poly.type
_entity_poly.pdbx_seq_one_letter_code
_entity_poly.pdbx_strand_id
1 'polypeptide(L)'
;MARYFGYRPDDTMRKTIEQFENQVLIRHHNRPLVSTVYVDMQEKEWAVAFAYNYSRMPGIHGHENPLEVKYHTSPHERKSIRMFRSDEETEQTLVHDSCEEPGAFIRFVLDYERTRVCGSS
;
A
#
# COMPACT_ATOMS: atom_id res chain seq x y z
N MET A 1 -8.94 5.10 -6.79
CA MET A 1 -9.35 6.18 -5.88
C MET A 1 -9.11 5.68 -4.47
N ALA A 2 -8.03 6.16 -3.87
CA ALA A 2 -7.62 5.77 -2.55
C ALA A 2 -8.63 6.16 -1.45
N ARG A 3 -8.72 5.35 -0.41
CA ARG A 3 -9.57 5.60 0.76
C ARG A 3 -8.71 6.04 1.94
N TYR A 4 -9.13 7.11 2.62
CA TYR A 4 -8.41 7.71 3.73
C TYR A 4 -9.26 7.69 5.00
N PHE A 5 -8.71 7.15 6.08
CA PHE A 5 -9.32 7.09 7.41
C PHE A 5 -8.36 7.70 8.43
N GLY A 6 -8.88 8.57 9.32
CA GLY A 6 -8.08 9.25 10.37
C GLY A 6 -7.07 10.30 9.87
N TYR A 7 -6.82 10.38 8.56
CA TYR A 7 -5.90 11.35 7.94
C TYR A 7 -6.55 12.08 6.77
N ARG A 8 -6.27 13.39 6.70
CA ARG A 8 -6.63 14.23 5.56
C ARG A 8 -5.37 14.54 4.76
N PRO A 9 -5.08 13.78 3.70
CA PRO A 9 -3.93 14.08 2.82
C PRO A 9 -4.13 15.42 2.14
N ASP A 10 -3.05 16.19 2.02
CA ASP A 10 -2.95 17.35 1.14
C ASP A 10 -3.04 16.93 -0.34
N ASP A 11 -3.29 17.92 -1.21
CA ASP A 11 -3.41 17.70 -2.67
C ASP A 11 -2.17 17.04 -3.28
N THR A 12 -0.98 17.29 -2.73
CA THR A 12 0.26 16.67 -3.24
C THR A 12 0.26 15.19 -2.93
N MET A 13 -0.05 14.82 -1.68
CA MET A 13 -0.13 13.41 -1.27
C MET A 13 -1.20 12.63 -2.04
N ARG A 14 -2.38 13.24 -2.28
CA ARG A 14 -3.43 12.63 -3.10
C ARG A 14 -2.92 12.33 -4.51
N LYS A 15 -2.29 13.31 -5.16
CA LYS A 15 -1.70 13.13 -6.49
C LYS A 15 -0.60 12.07 -6.50
N THR A 16 0.23 12.00 -5.46
CA THR A 16 1.27 10.96 -5.36
C THR A 16 0.65 9.57 -5.30
N ILE A 17 -0.40 9.38 -4.50
CA ILE A 17 -1.11 8.10 -4.40
C ILE A 17 -1.82 7.77 -5.70
N GLU A 18 -2.50 8.74 -6.33
CA GLU A 18 -3.14 8.54 -7.63
C GLU A 18 -2.12 8.20 -8.73
N GLN A 19 -0.94 8.83 -8.71
CA GLN A 19 0.14 8.47 -9.62
C GLN A 19 0.64 7.06 -9.38
N PHE A 20 0.75 6.63 -8.12
CA PHE A 20 1.07 5.25 -7.79
C PHE A 20 0.01 4.29 -8.35
N GLU A 21 -1.29 4.52 -8.08
CA GLU A 21 -2.39 3.68 -8.57
C GLU A 21 -2.41 3.56 -10.11
N ASN A 22 -2.01 4.63 -10.82
CA ASN A 22 -1.97 4.66 -12.28
C ASN A 22 -0.68 4.10 -12.90
N GLN A 23 0.47 4.28 -12.24
CA GLN A 23 1.78 3.87 -12.78
C GLN A 23 2.18 2.46 -12.37
N VAL A 24 1.74 2.00 -11.19
CA VAL A 24 2.09 0.69 -10.66
C VAL A 24 1.09 -0.34 -11.15
N LEU A 25 1.46 -0.95 -12.27
CA LEU A 25 0.79 -2.12 -12.84
C LEU A 25 1.63 -3.35 -12.55
N ILE A 26 1.14 -4.23 -11.67
CA ILE A 26 1.81 -5.51 -11.44
C ILE A 26 1.25 -6.54 -12.42
N ARG A 27 2.13 -7.40 -12.95
CA ARG A 27 1.73 -8.56 -13.76
C ARG A 27 1.59 -9.75 -12.83
N HIS A 28 0.37 -10.24 -12.67
CA HIS A 28 0.07 -11.45 -11.91
C HIS A 28 -0.64 -12.45 -12.82
N HIS A 29 -0.12 -13.67 -12.94
CA HIS A 29 -0.59 -14.69 -13.89
C HIS A 29 -0.83 -14.14 -15.32
N ASN A 30 0.13 -13.36 -15.84
CA ASN A 30 0.09 -12.77 -17.18
C ASN A 30 -1.06 -11.76 -17.42
N ARG A 31 -1.68 -11.23 -16.35
CA ARG A 31 -2.70 -10.18 -16.41
C ARG A 31 -2.25 -8.93 -15.63
N PRO A 32 -2.53 -7.72 -16.13
CA PRO A 32 -2.28 -6.50 -15.37
C PRO A 32 -3.29 -6.39 -14.21
N LEU A 33 -2.77 -6.21 -13.00
CA LEU A 33 -3.56 -5.82 -11.84
C LEU A 33 -3.45 -4.31 -11.64
N VAL A 34 -4.58 -3.70 -11.29
CA VAL A 34 -4.69 -2.31 -10.87
C VAL A 34 -4.50 -2.24 -9.36
N SER A 35 -3.59 -1.40 -8.91
CA SER A 35 -3.37 -1.16 -7.49
C SER A 35 -4.41 -0.18 -6.94
N THR A 36 -4.94 -0.47 -5.76
CA THR A 36 -5.77 0.45 -4.97
C THR A 36 -5.13 0.64 -3.61
N VAL A 37 -4.94 1.89 -3.21
CA VAL A 37 -4.27 2.23 -1.94
C VAL A 37 -5.30 2.61 -0.87
N TYR A 38 -5.16 2.03 0.31
CA TYR A 38 -5.95 2.34 1.49
C TYR A 38 -5.02 2.90 2.56
N VAL A 39 -5.40 4.02 3.14
CA VAL A 39 -4.60 4.73 4.14
C VAL A 39 -5.47 4.88 5.38
N ASP A 40 -5.02 4.29 6.49
CA ASP A 40 -5.65 4.39 7.80
C ASP A 40 -4.61 4.90 8.80
N MET A 41 -4.77 6.13 9.26
CA MET A 41 -3.81 6.75 10.18
C MET A 41 -4.56 7.10 11.46
N GLN A 42 -4.51 6.19 12.43
CA GLN A 42 -5.10 6.40 13.73
C GLN A 42 -4.04 6.86 14.73
N GLU A 43 -4.48 7.37 15.88
CA GLU A 43 -3.58 7.81 16.95
C GLU A 43 -2.70 6.68 17.49
N LYS A 44 -3.17 5.43 17.41
CA LYS A 44 -2.50 4.25 17.97
C LYS A 44 -1.80 3.38 16.92
N GLU A 45 -2.19 3.47 15.66
CA GLU A 45 -1.64 2.66 14.57
C GLU A 45 -1.74 3.45 13.25
N TRP A 46 -0.66 3.46 12.49
CA TRP A 46 -0.64 3.91 11.11
C TRP A 46 -0.55 2.71 10.21
N ALA A 47 -1.47 2.59 9.25
CA ALA A 47 -1.55 1.51 8.30
C ALA A 47 -1.77 2.02 6.88
N VAL A 48 -1.06 1.41 5.94
CA VAL A 48 -1.23 1.61 4.50
C VAL A 48 -1.36 0.24 3.86
N ALA A 49 -2.46 -0.01 3.17
CA ALA A 49 -2.70 -1.26 2.47
C ALA A 49 -2.81 -1.04 0.95
N PHE A 50 -2.31 -2.00 0.19
CA PHE A 50 -2.39 -2.07 -1.25
C PHE A 50 -3.19 -3.30 -1.62
N ALA A 51 -4.32 -3.09 -2.29
CA ALA A 51 -5.08 -4.17 -2.89
C ALA A 51 -4.84 -4.15 -4.40
N TYR A 52 -4.20 -5.20 -4.90
CA TYR A 52 -4.01 -5.38 -6.33
C TYR A 52 -5.16 -6.21 -6.87
N ASN A 53 -5.97 -5.61 -7.74
CA ASN A 53 -7.16 -6.21 -8.30
C ASN A 53 -7.04 -6.40 -9.80
N TYR A 54 -7.71 -7.42 -10.35
CA TYR A 54 -7.83 -7.52 -11.80
C TYR A 54 -8.53 -6.27 -12.34
N SER A 55 -7.96 -5.66 -13.38
CA SER A 55 -8.57 -4.50 -14.03
C SER A 55 -10.02 -4.84 -14.39
N ARG A 56 -10.98 -4.04 -13.91
CA ARG A 56 -12.43 -4.32 -13.88
C ARG A 56 -12.90 -4.94 -15.20
N MET A 57 -13.02 -6.26 -15.25
CA MET A 57 -13.87 -6.91 -16.23
C MET A 57 -15.30 -6.90 -15.64
N PRO A 58 -16.25 -6.16 -16.24
CA PRO A 58 -17.63 -6.21 -15.79
C PRO A 58 -18.18 -7.63 -15.96
N GLY A 59 -18.67 -8.24 -14.88
CA GLY A 59 -19.35 -9.53 -14.91
C GLY A 59 -18.71 -10.67 -14.10
N ILE A 60 -17.54 -10.47 -13.49
CA ILE A 60 -16.95 -11.47 -12.60
C ILE A 60 -17.32 -11.13 -11.14
N HIS A 61 -18.37 -11.76 -10.63
CA HIS A 61 -18.63 -11.86 -9.19
C HIS A 61 -17.76 -12.99 -8.62
N GLY A 62 -16.64 -12.65 -7.99
CA GLY A 62 -15.74 -13.58 -7.31
C GLY A 62 -14.29 -13.40 -7.79
N HIS A 63 -13.26 -13.42 -6.97
CA HIS A 63 -13.06 -13.67 -5.55
C HIS A 63 -11.97 -12.67 -5.10
N GLU A 64 -11.72 -12.59 -3.80
CA GLU A 64 -10.55 -12.04 -3.10
C GLU A 64 -9.50 -11.26 -3.93
N ASN A 65 -9.17 -10.06 -3.46
CA ASN A 65 -8.03 -9.27 -3.93
C ASN A 65 -6.82 -10.21 -4.13
N PRO A 66 -6.40 -10.53 -5.38
CA PRO A 66 -5.43 -11.61 -5.64
C PRO A 66 -4.08 -11.37 -4.98
N LEU A 67 -3.77 -10.13 -4.64
CA LEU A 67 -2.69 -9.79 -3.74
C LEU A 67 -3.10 -8.60 -2.88
N GLU A 68 -2.98 -8.77 -1.57
CA GLU A 68 -3.08 -7.68 -0.60
C GLU A 68 -1.76 -7.54 0.14
N VAL A 69 -1.31 -6.30 0.28
CA VAL A 69 -0.12 -5.96 1.04
C VAL A 69 -0.49 -4.90 2.06
N LYS A 70 -0.28 -5.17 3.34
CA LYS A 70 -0.58 -4.22 4.42
C LYS A 70 0.70 -3.87 5.16
N TYR A 71 1.03 -2.59 5.20
CA TYR A 71 2.07 -2.03 6.05
C TYR A 71 1.41 -1.40 7.26
N HIS A 72 1.92 -1.65 8.45
CA HIS A 72 1.46 -0.96 9.64
C HIS A 72 2.60 -0.70 10.63
N THR A 73 2.49 0.37 11.39
CA THR A 73 3.45 0.77 12.40
C THR A 73 2.74 1.49 13.54
N SER A 74 3.30 1.35 14.74
CA SER A 74 2.85 2.11 15.89
C SER A 74 3.53 3.49 15.88
N PRO A 75 2.78 4.61 15.92
CA PRO A 75 3.36 5.95 16.02
C PRO A 75 4.13 6.19 17.32
N HIS A 76 4.06 5.28 18.29
CA HIS A 76 4.89 5.27 19.50
C HIS A 76 6.22 4.52 19.32
N GLU A 77 6.24 3.49 18.48
CA GLU A 77 7.40 2.60 18.32
C GLU A 77 8.30 3.06 17.15
N ARG A 78 7.74 3.80 16.18
CA ARG A 78 8.32 4.59 15.05
C ARG A 78 9.51 4.00 14.25
N LYS A 79 10.04 2.84 14.62
CA LYS A 79 11.28 2.24 14.10
C LYS A 79 11.04 0.89 13.45
N SER A 80 9.85 0.32 13.64
CA SER A 80 9.44 -0.99 13.15
C SER A 80 8.19 -0.82 12.29
N ILE A 81 8.28 -1.20 11.02
CA ILE A 81 7.12 -1.28 10.12
C ILE A 81 6.88 -2.76 9.88
N ARG A 82 5.69 -3.23 10.20
CA ARG A 82 5.26 -4.59 9.90
C ARG A 82 4.56 -4.61 8.56
N MET A 83 4.96 -5.53 7.72
CA MET A 83 4.44 -5.72 6.38
C MET A 83 3.84 -7.12 6.29
N PHE A 84 2.56 -7.20 5.98
CA PHE A 84 1.84 -8.45 5.71
C PHE A 84 1.56 -8.57 4.21
N ARG A 85 1.79 -9.76 3.63
CA ARG A 85 1.39 -10.08 2.26
C ARG A 85 0.46 -11.29 2.27
N SER A 86 -0.67 -11.17 1.58
CA SER A 86 -1.67 -12.24 1.53
C SER A 86 -1.27 -13.41 0.64
N ASP A 87 -0.47 -13.19 -0.41
CA ASP A 87 -0.04 -14.27 -1.34
C ASP A 87 0.95 -15.25 -0.67
N GLU A 88 1.84 -14.73 0.15
CA GLU A 88 2.85 -15.53 0.85
C GLU A 88 2.40 -15.90 2.27
N GLU A 89 1.25 -15.37 2.73
CA GLU A 89 0.77 -15.41 4.13
C GLU A 89 1.89 -15.10 5.15
N THR A 90 2.82 -14.22 4.78
CA THR A 90 4.00 -13.89 5.58
C THR A 90 3.96 -12.46 6.10
N GLU A 91 4.44 -12.32 7.34
CA GLU A 91 4.73 -11.04 7.97
C GLU A 91 6.24 -10.80 7.96
N GLN A 92 6.64 -9.65 7.43
CA GLN A 92 8.01 -9.17 7.42
C GLN A 92 8.11 -7.89 8.27
N THR A 93 9.11 -7.81 9.14
CA THR A 93 9.42 -6.55 9.84
C THR A 93 10.49 -5.80 9.07
N LEU A 94 10.15 -4.61 8.62
CA LEU A 94 11.05 -3.65 7.99
C LEU A 94 11.55 -2.69 9.05
N VAL A 95 12.88 -2.59 9.16
CA VAL A 95 13.54 -1.57 9.97
C VAL A 95 13.68 -0.33 9.09
N HIS A 96 13.17 0.80 9.56
CA HIS A 96 13.28 2.07 8.85
C HIS A 96 13.64 3.20 9.83
N ASP A 97 14.25 4.25 9.30
CA ASP A 97 14.48 5.48 10.03
C ASP A 97 13.16 6.09 10.52
N SER A 98 13.19 6.72 11.69
CA SER A 98 11.96 7.06 12.39
C SER A 98 11.03 7.96 11.55
N CYS A 99 9.81 7.49 11.27
CA CYS A 99 8.80 8.31 10.59
C CYS A 99 8.09 9.18 11.63
N GLU A 100 8.40 10.48 11.65
CA GLU A 100 7.82 11.41 12.62
C GLU A 100 6.40 11.86 12.25
N GLU A 101 6.03 11.72 10.97
CA GLU A 101 4.77 12.20 10.42
C GLU A 101 4.08 11.14 9.53
N PRO A 102 2.72 11.09 9.51
CA PRO A 102 1.98 10.12 8.72
C PRO A 102 2.26 10.27 7.22
N GLY A 103 2.48 11.49 6.74
CA GLY A 103 2.84 11.73 5.33
C GLY A 103 4.20 11.13 4.96
N ALA A 104 5.18 11.17 5.86
CA ALA A 104 6.48 10.54 5.65
C ALA A 104 6.34 9.02 5.58
N PHE A 105 5.54 8.43 6.47
CA PHE A 105 5.24 7.00 6.46
C PHE A 105 4.55 6.56 5.16
N ILE A 106 3.55 7.29 4.68
CA ILE A 106 2.88 6.99 3.40
C ILE A 106 3.89 7.00 2.25
N ARG A 107 4.72 8.06 2.15
CA ARG A 107 5.72 8.17 1.08
C ARG A 107 6.73 7.05 1.10
N PHE A 108 7.24 6.70 2.28
CA PHE A 108 8.15 5.58 2.44
C PHE A 108 7.52 4.27 1.94
N VAL A 109 6.30 3.98 2.38
CA VAL A 109 5.60 2.75 2.01
C VAL A 109 5.31 2.70 0.50
N LEU A 110 4.89 3.81 -0.11
CA LEU A 110 4.69 3.91 -1.56
C LEU A 110 6.00 3.67 -2.34
N ASP A 111 7.11 4.28 -1.91
CA ASP A 111 8.41 4.14 -2.58
C ASP A 111 8.99 2.72 -2.43
N TYR A 112 8.88 2.16 -1.22
CA TYR A 112 9.31 0.80 -0.93
C TYR A 112 8.54 -0.21 -1.77
N GLU A 113 7.21 -0.12 -1.79
CA GLU A 113 6.39 -1.03 -2.58
C GLU A 113 6.63 -0.83 -4.08
N ARG A 114 6.79 0.42 -4.55
CA ARG A 114 7.16 0.71 -5.95
C ARG A 114 8.49 0.04 -6.32
N THR A 115 9.49 0.14 -5.47
CA THR A 115 10.80 -0.49 -5.71
C THR A 115 10.69 -2.01 -5.72
N ARG A 116 9.88 -2.60 -4.84
CA ARG A 116 9.65 -4.06 -4.79
C ARG A 116 8.96 -4.58 -6.06
N VAL A 117 7.92 -3.89 -6.52
CA VAL A 117 7.11 -4.32 -7.67
C VAL A 117 7.74 -3.97 -9.02
N CYS A 118 8.41 -2.82 -9.15
CA CYS A 118 9.08 -2.42 -10.40
C CYS A 118 10.54 -2.93 -10.49
N GLY A 119 11.22 -3.17 -9.36
CA GLY A 119 12.61 -3.61 -9.30
C GLY A 119 12.82 -5.12 -9.53
N SER A 120 11.74 -5.87 -9.74
CA SER A 120 11.81 -7.26 -10.22
C SER A 120 11.74 -7.27 -11.76
N SER A 121 12.83 -6.82 -12.42
CA SER A 121 13.04 -6.97 -13.87
C SER A 121 14.36 -7.68 -14.13
#